data_AF-A0A7S3C3B4-F1
#
_entry.id   AF-A0A7S3C3B4-F1
#
_cell.length_a   1.000
_cell.length_b   1.000
_cell.length_c   1.000
_cell.angle_alpha   90.00
_cell.angle_beta   90.00
_cell.angle_gamma   90.00
#
_symmetry.space_group_name_H-M   'P 1'
#
loop_
_entity.id
_entity.type
_entity.pdbx_description
1 polymer ?
#
loop_
_entity_poly.entity_id
_entity_poly.type
_entity_poly.pdbx_seq_one_letter_code
_entity_poly.pdbx_strand_id
1 'polypeptide(L)'
;MVARGLLTSSSRKVVDSHAIPRLLFQTSELPAETVPDLMTAQLGFFERRLFSDVQCKQFLDTSFAKDPRVAARFDALPGAHRADLWRYAVLLRHGGAYLDVKTVGVSSLADIFPEHHDKPTLYTVLSSNHGVRWVHNG
;
A
#
# COMPACT_ATOMS: atom_id res chain seq x y z
N MET A 1 48.93 21.77 -8.58
CA MET A 1 48.42 20.44 -8.97
C MET A 1 47.04 20.29 -8.34
N VAL A 2 45.97 20.49 -9.12
CA VAL A 2 44.58 20.57 -8.63
C VAL A 2 43.90 19.23 -8.89
N ALA A 3 43.49 18.53 -7.83
CA ALA A 3 42.69 17.31 -7.94
C ALA A 3 41.25 17.69 -8.30
N ARG A 4 40.86 17.39 -9.55
CA ARG A 4 39.48 17.51 -10.03
C ARG A 4 38.63 16.40 -9.44
N GLY A 5 37.62 16.78 -8.65
CA GLY A 5 36.58 15.87 -8.19
C GLY A 5 35.72 15.39 -9.36
N LEU A 6 35.54 14.07 -9.46
CA LEU A 6 34.53 13.45 -10.30
C LEU A 6 33.24 13.35 -9.51
N LEU A 7 32.31 14.29 -9.74
CA LEU A 7 30.91 14.13 -9.37
C LEU A 7 30.28 13.17 -10.38
N THR A 8 30.10 11.91 -10.00
CA THR A 8 29.29 10.97 -10.79
C THR A 8 27.82 11.27 -10.52
N SER A 9 27.19 11.97 -11.47
CA SER A 9 25.74 12.13 -11.52
C SER A 9 25.11 10.75 -11.75
N SER A 10 24.59 10.14 -10.68
CA SER A 10 23.77 8.92 -10.79
C SER A 10 22.44 9.30 -11.44
N SER A 11 22.35 9.07 -12.75
CA SER A 11 21.14 9.21 -13.54
C SER A 11 20.06 8.30 -12.96
N ARG A 12 19.08 8.91 -12.28
CA ARG A 12 17.91 8.22 -11.74
C ARG A 12 17.11 7.66 -12.94
N LYS A 13 17.12 6.33 -13.14
CA LYS A 13 16.24 5.68 -14.11
C LYS A 13 14.80 6.07 -13.77
N VAL A 14 14.10 6.70 -14.69
CA VAL A 14 12.65 6.92 -14.59
C VAL A 14 12.03 5.53 -14.70
N VAL A 15 11.57 5.00 -13.57
CA VAL A 15 10.81 3.75 -13.51
C VAL A 15 9.49 4.02 -14.22
N ASP A 16 9.08 3.12 -15.12
CA ASP A 16 7.86 3.22 -15.91
C ASP A 16 6.68 3.61 -15.01
N SER A 17 6.14 4.81 -15.23
CA SER A 17 5.36 5.56 -14.24
C SER A 17 3.90 5.14 -14.14
N HIS A 18 3.50 4.07 -14.83
CA HIS A 18 2.10 3.67 -14.99
C HIS A 18 1.76 2.30 -14.41
N ALA A 19 2.75 1.58 -13.86
CA ALA A 19 2.54 0.30 -13.20
C ALA A 19 2.24 0.49 -11.71
N ILE A 20 1.20 -0.17 -11.20
CA ILE A 20 0.93 -0.23 -9.76
C ILE A 20 1.96 -1.17 -9.12
N PRO A 21 2.74 -0.72 -8.10
CA PRO A 21 3.65 -1.59 -7.38
C PRO A 21 2.96 -2.85 -6.85
N ARG A 22 3.58 -4.02 -7.03
CA ARG A 22 3.01 -5.33 -6.66
C ARG A 22 3.13 -5.62 -5.16
N LEU A 23 2.69 -4.67 -4.34
CA LEU A 23 2.69 -4.73 -2.89
C LEU A 23 1.25 -4.63 -2.40
N LEU A 24 0.84 -5.60 -1.58
CA LEU A 24 -0.42 -5.55 -0.84
C LEU A 24 -0.12 -5.33 0.64
N PHE A 25 -0.56 -4.20 1.17
CA PHE A 25 -0.43 -3.85 2.57
C PHE A 25 -1.73 -4.14 3.33
N GLN A 26 -1.59 -4.68 4.54
CA GLN A 26 -2.70 -4.87 5.48
C GLN A 26 -2.20 -4.55 6.90
N THR A 27 -3.09 -4.15 7.78
CA THR A 27 -2.79 -3.97 9.21
C THR A 27 -3.71 -4.83 10.07
N SER A 28 -3.20 -5.24 11.22
CA SER A 28 -3.97 -5.97 12.23
C SER A 28 -3.52 -5.59 13.64
N GLU A 29 -4.48 -5.46 14.55
CA GLU A 29 -4.21 -5.36 15.99
C GLU A 29 -3.89 -6.74 16.61
N LEU A 30 -4.27 -7.82 15.92
CA LEU A 30 -3.96 -9.19 16.30
C LEU A 30 -2.59 -9.64 15.76
N PRO A 31 -1.90 -10.56 16.46
CA PRO A 31 -0.66 -11.16 15.97
C PRO A 31 -0.85 -11.80 14.59
N ALA A 32 0.14 -11.64 13.71
CA ALA A 32 0.06 -12.03 12.30
C ALA A 32 -0.27 -13.51 12.11
N GLU A 33 0.21 -14.37 13.00
CA GLU A 33 -0.02 -15.81 13.02
C GLU A 33 -1.49 -16.20 13.28
N THR A 34 -2.27 -15.30 13.89
CA THR A 34 -3.69 -15.52 14.17
C THR A 34 -4.61 -14.97 13.08
N VAL A 35 -4.04 -14.22 12.15
CA VAL A 35 -4.79 -13.56 11.08
C VAL A 35 -4.86 -14.51 9.88
N PRO A 36 -6.04 -15.02 9.51
CA PRO A 36 -6.17 -15.88 8.35
C PRO A 36 -5.81 -15.12 7.08
N ASP A 37 -5.18 -15.81 6.13
CA ASP A 37 -4.95 -15.26 4.80
C ASP A 37 -6.16 -15.50 3.89
N LEU A 38 -7.02 -14.50 3.83
CA LEU A 38 -8.24 -14.50 3.02
C LEU A 38 -8.00 -14.06 1.56
N MET A 39 -6.76 -13.74 1.20
CA MET A 39 -6.37 -13.24 -0.11
C MET A 39 -5.39 -14.16 -0.84
N THR A 40 -4.83 -15.20 -0.20
CA THR A 40 -3.77 -16.06 -0.76
C THR A 40 -4.02 -16.48 -2.21
N ALA A 41 -5.24 -16.97 -2.50
CA ALA A 41 -5.57 -17.49 -3.83
C ALA A 41 -5.78 -16.37 -4.88
N GLN A 42 -5.87 -15.11 -4.44
CA GLN A 42 -6.21 -13.94 -5.25
C GLN A 42 -5.08 -12.90 -5.30
N LEU A 43 -3.94 -13.15 -4.66
CA LEU A 43 -2.78 -12.24 -4.69
C LEU A 43 -2.20 -12.10 -6.11
N GLY A 44 -2.24 -13.17 -6.90
CA GLY A 44 -1.53 -13.21 -8.18
C GLY A 44 -0.04 -12.95 -7.97
N PHE A 45 0.47 -11.83 -8.50
CA PHE A 45 1.87 -11.42 -8.38
C PHE A 45 2.12 -10.42 -7.23
N PHE A 46 1.13 -10.12 -6.40
CA PHE A 46 1.30 -9.20 -5.28
C PHE A 46 1.98 -9.86 -4.08
N GLU A 47 2.99 -9.18 -3.52
CA GLU A 47 3.60 -9.53 -2.25
C GLU A 47 2.74 -8.98 -1.09
N ARG A 48 2.18 -9.86 -0.26
CA ARG A 48 1.40 -9.47 0.92
C ARG A 48 2.31 -9.12 2.09
N ARG A 49 2.06 -7.96 2.72
CA ARG A 49 2.75 -7.50 3.92
C ARG A 49 1.73 -7.09 4.98
N LEU A 50 1.72 -7.83 6.09
CA LEU A 50 0.87 -7.59 7.24
C LEU A 50 1.66 -6.86 8.33
N PHE A 51 1.13 -5.75 8.82
CA PHE A 51 1.75 -4.92 9.85
C PHE A 51 0.92 -4.92 11.14
N SER A 52 1.61 -5.10 12.26
CA SER A 52 1.09 -4.80 13.59
C SER A 52 1.18 -3.29 13.89
N ASP A 53 0.46 -2.83 14.90
CA ASP A 53 0.54 -1.43 15.36
C ASP A 53 1.96 -0.95 15.66
N VAL A 54 2.79 -1.83 16.25
CA VAL A 54 4.19 -1.52 16.56
C VAL A 54 4.98 -1.27 15.29
N GLN A 55 4.81 -2.14 14.28
CA GLN A 55 5.49 -1.99 12.99
C GLN A 55 4.95 -0.78 12.22
N CYS A 56 3.65 -0.49 12.33
CA CYS A 56 3.04 0.71 11.77
C CYS A 56 3.67 1.97 12.35
N LYS A 57 3.80 2.04 13.67
CA LYS A 57 4.44 3.17 14.34
C LYS A 57 5.91 3.32 13.95
N GLN A 58 6.68 2.23 13.95
CA GLN A 58 8.08 2.24 13.51
C GLN A 58 8.23 2.73 12.07
N PHE A 59 7.33 2.31 11.17
CA PHE A 59 7.30 2.81 9.80
C PHE A 59 7.05 4.32 9.75
N LEU A 60 6.12 4.85 10.56
CA LEU A 60 5.83 6.29 10.61
C LEU A 60 7.00 7.09 11.18
N ASP A 61 7.59 6.62 12.28
CA ASP A 61 8.76 7.24 12.92
C ASP A 61 9.94 7.36 11.95
N THR A 62 10.14 6.33 11.11
CA THR A 62 11.25 6.29 10.14
C THR A 62 10.94 7.04 8.85
N SER A 63 9.76 6.86 8.27
CA SER A 63 9.39 7.46 6.98
C SER A 63 9.06 8.95 7.08
N PHE A 64 8.57 9.38 8.24
CA PHE A 64 8.19 10.77 8.53
C PHE A 64 9.03 11.35 9.67
N ALA A 65 10.30 10.93 9.80
CA ALA A 65 11.21 11.40 10.86
C ALA A 65 11.34 12.94 10.95
N LYS A 66 11.14 13.65 9.83
CA LYS A 66 11.14 15.13 9.78
C LYS A 66 9.84 15.76 10.28
N ASP A 67 8.78 14.98 10.46
CA ASP A 67 7.49 15.41 10.97
C ASP A 67 6.95 14.41 12.02
N PRO A 68 7.45 14.47 13.27
CA PRO A 68 7.08 13.53 14.33
C PRO A 68 5.59 13.61 14.72
N ARG A 69 4.87 14.64 14.28
CA ARG A 69 3.43 14.80 14.55
C ARG A 69 2.62 13.67 13.91
N VAL A 70 3.11 13.05 12.83
CA VAL A 70 2.41 11.94 12.16
C VAL A 70 2.36 10.72 13.07
N ALA A 71 3.50 10.30 13.64
CA ALA A 71 3.55 9.18 14.56
C ALA A 71 2.86 9.51 15.90
N ALA A 72 3.03 10.72 16.42
CA ALA A 72 2.29 11.15 17.62
C ALA A 72 0.78 11.14 17.40
N ARG A 73 0.31 11.46 16.19
CA ARG A 73 -1.11 11.36 15.85
C ARG A 73 -1.59 9.92 15.78
N PHE A 74 -0.78 9.00 15.25
CA PHE A 74 -1.08 7.58 15.25
C PHE A 74 -1.35 7.06 16.68
N ASP A 75 -0.49 7.41 17.64
CA ASP A 75 -0.67 6.99 19.04
C ASP A 75 -1.94 7.58 19.69
N ALA A 76 -2.37 8.76 19.26
CA ALA A 76 -3.56 9.45 19.76
C ALA A 76 -4.87 8.98 19.10
N LEU A 77 -4.81 8.23 18.01
CA LEU A 77 -6.00 7.75 17.30
C LEU A 77 -6.49 6.42 17.92
N PRO A 78 -7.80 6.26 18.13
CA PRO A 78 -8.33 5.01 18.67
C PRO A 78 -8.56 3.98 17.58
N GLY A 79 -8.19 2.73 17.87
CA GLY A 79 -8.56 1.54 17.11
C GLY A 79 -8.33 1.67 15.60
N ALA A 80 -9.37 1.38 14.83
CA ALA A 80 -9.35 1.36 13.35
C ALA A 80 -8.90 2.67 12.68
N HIS A 81 -9.02 3.83 13.34
CA HIS A 81 -8.56 5.09 12.75
C HIS A 81 -7.03 5.14 12.57
N ARG A 82 -6.29 4.32 13.32
CA ARG A 82 -4.85 4.13 13.13
C ARG A 82 -4.55 3.52 11.77
N ALA A 83 -5.35 2.54 11.34
CA ALA A 83 -5.23 1.91 10.03
C ALA A 83 -5.51 2.91 8.89
N ASP A 84 -6.47 3.82 9.07
CA ASP A 84 -6.75 4.88 8.09
C ASP A 84 -5.55 5.79 7.86
N LEU A 85 -4.93 6.29 8.93
CA LEU A 85 -3.73 7.12 8.84
C LEU A 85 -2.59 6.35 8.16
N TRP A 86 -2.36 5.11 8.61
CA TRP A 86 -1.25 4.31 8.11
C TRP A 86 -1.41 3.91 6.65
N ARG A 87 -2.64 3.60 6.21
CA ARG A 87 -2.98 3.33 4.80
C ARG A 87 -2.51 4.47 3.89
N TYR A 88 -2.85 5.71 4.24
CA TYR A 88 -2.41 6.86 3.42
C TYR A 88 -0.89 7.01 3.45
N ALA A 89 -0.27 6.83 4.61
CA ALA A 89 1.17 6.95 4.77
C ALA A 89 1.96 5.92 3.94
N VAL A 90 1.56 4.64 3.98
CA VAL A 90 2.25 3.56 3.27
C VAL A 90 2.08 3.68 1.76
N LEU A 91 0.86 3.99 1.29
CA LEU A 91 0.57 4.16 -0.14
C LEU A 91 1.24 5.41 -0.71
N LEU A 92 1.33 6.49 0.06
CA LEU A 92 2.09 7.69 -0.35
C LEU A 92 3.58 7.37 -0.54
N ARG A 93 4.14 6.50 0.30
CA ARG A 93 5.58 6.20 0.29
C ARG A 93 5.96 5.12 -0.71
N HIS A 94 5.11 4.11 -0.89
CA HIS A 94 5.42 2.90 -1.64
C HIS A 94 4.51 2.63 -2.84
N GLY A 95 3.39 3.33 -2.96
CA GLY A 95 2.32 2.95 -3.88
C GLY A 95 1.72 1.59 -3.51
N GLY A 96 1.23 0.87 -4.51
CA GLY A 96 0.65 -0.47 -4.35
C GLY A 96 -0.81 -0.44 -3.92
N ALA A 97 -1.24 -1.49 -3.22
CA ALA A 97 -2.60 -1.68 -2.76
C ALA A 97 -2.66 -1.80 -1.23
N TYR A 98 -3.75 -1.32 -0.65
CA TYR A 98 -4.11 -1.58 0.74
C TYR A 98 -5.48 -2.23 0.78
N LEU A 99 -5.64 -3.30 1.57
CA LEU A 99 -6.94 -3.92 1.83
C LEU A 99 -7.15 -4.15 3.32
N ASP A 100 -8.40 -4.13 3.76
CA ASP A 100 -8.74 -4.56 5.12
C ASP A 100 -8.34 -6.02 5.30
N VAL A 101 -7.87 -6.37 6.50
CA VAL A 101 -7.42 -7.73 6.82
C VAL A 101 -8.53 -8.79 6.68
N LYS A 102 -9.79 -8.35 6.82
CA LYS A 102 -10.99 -9.18 6.69
C LYS A 102 -11.57 -9.21 5.26
N THR A 103 -10.88 -8.63 4.27
CA THR A 103 -11.31 -8.65 2.87
C THR A 103 -11.14 -10.06 2.31
N VAL A 104 -12.22 -10.57 1.70
CA VAL A 104 -12.21 -11.85 0.98
C VAL A 104 -12.10 -11.57 -0.52
N GLY A 105 -11.12 -12.19 -1.17
CA GLY A 105 -10.90 -12.03 -2.60
C GLY A 105 -11.96 -12.75 -3.43
N VAL A 106 -12.65 -12.02 -4.32
CA VAL A 106 -13.59 -12.60 -5.30
C VAL A 106 -12.97 -12.78 -6.69
N SER A 107 -11.83 -12.14 -6.94
CA SER A 107 -11.08 -12.19 -8.19
C SER A 107 -9.61 -11.87 -7.92
N SER A 108 -8.72 -12.30 -8.81
CA SER A 108 -7.28 -12.04 -8.69
C SER A 108 -6.96 -10.55 -8.81
N LEU A 109 -6.09 -10.03 -7.94
CA LEU A 109 -5.59 -8.67 -8.03
C LEU A 109 -4.80 -8.43 -9.32
N ALA A 110 -4.14 -9.46 -9.86
CA ALA A 110 -3.42 -9.34 -11.13
C ALA A 110 -4.38 -9.13 -12.33
N ASP A 111 -5.59 -9.67 -12.25
CA ASP A 111 -6.61 -9.51 -13.30
C ASP A 111 -7.27 -8.13 -13.21
N ILE A 112 -7.45 -7.61 -12.00
CA ILE A 112 -8.01 -6.27 -11.76
C ILE A 112 -6.99 -5.18 -12.12
N PHE A 113 -5.74 -5.37 -11.70
CA PHE A 113 -4.65 -4.41 -11.88
C PHE A 113 -3.60 -4.99 -12.86
N PRO A 114 -3.73 -4.74 -14.17
CA PRO A 114 -2.75 -5.21 -15.14
C PRO A 114 -1.38 -4.57 -14.90
N GLU A 115 -0.34 -5.14 -15.49
CA GLU A 115 1.04 -4.70 -15.29
C GLU A 115 1.31 -3.31 -15.84
N HIS A 116 0.66 -2.98 -16.96
CA HIS A 116 0.81 -1.70 -17.62
C HIS A 116 -0.53 -1.06 -17.89
N HIS A 117 -0.56 0.25 -17.70
CA HIS A 117 -1.67 1.12 -18.06
C HIS A 117 -1.21 2.10 -19.13
N ASP A 118 -1.92 2.16 -20.25
CA ASP A 118 -1.61 3.11 -21.33
C ASP A 118 -1.95 4.57 -20.94
N LYS A 119 -2.78 4.74 -19.91
CA LYS A 119 -3.24 6.03 -19.39
C LYS A 119 -3.46 5.94 -17.88
N PRO A 120 -3.40 7.05 -17.12
CA PRO A 120 -3.86 7.06 -15.74
C PRO A 120 -5.29 6.51 -15.64
N THR A 121 -5.46 5.37 -14.97
CA THR A 121 -6.74 4.69 -14.81
C THR A 121 -7.28 4.91 -13.40
N LEU A 122 -8.50 5.45 -13.31
CA LEU A 122 -9.25 5.50 -12.05
C LEU A 122 -10.17 4.29 -11.98
N TYR A 123 -9.92 3.42 -11.01
CA TYR A 123 -10.80 2.31 -10.70
C TYR A 123 -11.93 2.79 -9.79
N THR A 124 -13.17 2.52 -10.17
CA THR A 124 -14.33 2.84 -9.34
C THR A 124 -15.13 1.58 -9.05
N VAL A 125 -15.87 1.57 -7.95
CA VAL A 125 -16.76 0.46 -7.61
C VAL A 125 -18.17 0.91 -7.93
N LEU A 126 -18.89 0.09 -8.70
CA LEU A 126 -20.32 0.28 -8.88
C LEU A 126 -21.04 -0.29 -7.66
N SER A 127 -21.66 0.59 -6.88
CA SER A 127 -22.54 0.19 -5.78
C SER A 127 -23.97 0.08 -6.30
N SER A 128 -24.39 -1.09 -6.77
CA SER A 128 -25.80 -1.41 -6.99
C SER A 128 -26.38 -2.02 -5.71
N ASN A 129 -27.60 -1.63 -5.34
CA ASN A 129 -28.27 -2.01 -4.07
C ASN A 129 -28.61 -3.52 -3.91
N HIS A 130 -28.00 -4.41 -4.69
CA HIS A 130 -28.29 -5.84 -4.67
C HIS A 130 -27.00 -6.68 -4.57
N GLY A 131 -26.51 -6.84 -3.34
CA GLY A 131 -25.75 -8.00 -2.86
C GLY A 131 -24.35 -8.27 -3.40
N VAL A 132 -24.00 -7.85 -4.62
CA VAL A 132 -22.73 -8.17 -5.28
C VAL A 132 -22.07 -6.90 -5.80
N ARG A 133 -20.86 -6.62 -5.29
CA ARG A 133 -20.08 -5.42 -5.63
C ARG A 133 -19.10 -5.77 -6.75
N TRP A 134 -19.21 -5.08 -7.87
CA TRP A 134 -18.29 -5.23 -9.01
C TRP A 134 -17.39 -3.99 -9.11
N VAL A 135 -16.09 -4.21 -9.37
CA VAL A 135 -15.17 -3.13 -9.76
C VAL A 135 -15.40 -2.84 -11.24
N HIS A 136 -15.56 -1.56 -11.60
CA HIS A 136 -15.75 -1.12 -12.97
C HIS A 136 -14.64 -0.16 -13.37
N ASN A 137 -14.08 -0.37 -14.56
CA ASN A 137 -13.13 0.54 -15.17
C ASN A 137 -13.93 1.57 -15.99
N GLY A 138 -13.80 2.85 -15.65
CA GLY A 138 -14.35 3.96 -16.42
C GLY A 138 -13.53 4.25 -17.67
#